data_AF-A0A959USM0-F1
#
_entry.id   AF-A0A959USM0-F1
#
_cell.length_a   1.000
_cell.length_b   1.000
_cell.length_c   1.000
_cell.angle_alpha   90.00
_cell.angle_beta   90.00
_cell.angle_gamma   90.00
#
_symmetry.space_group_name_H-M   'P 1'
#
loop_
_entity.id
_entity.type
_entity.pdbx_description
1 polymer ?
#
loop_
_entity_poly.entity_id
_entity_poly.type
_entity_poly.pdbx_seq_one_letter_code
_entity_poly.pdbx_strand_id
1 'polypeptide(L)'
;TELGSVSGESSTIYLRPETAQGIFVNFLNVQKSARMKLPFGIAQTGKAFRNEIVARQFIFRMREFEQMEMQYFVKPGTEMEWYARWKEKRMAWHRALGLPTESYRFHDHIKLAHYANAACDIEFQFPMGFKELEGIHSRTDFDLANHERYSGKKLQFF
;
A
#
# COMPACT_ATOMS: atom_id res chain seq x y z
N THR A 1 -16.02 -2.83 16.13
CA THR A 1 -15.89 -2.96 17.59
C THR A 1 -16.24 -1.63 18.22
N GLU A 2 -16.66 -1.60 19.47
CA GLU A 2 -16.99 -0.38 20.19
C GLU A 2 -15.90 -0.09 21.21
N LEU A 3 -15.44 1.16 21.29
CA LEU A 3 -14.41 1.60 22.24
C LEU A 3 -14.99 2.69 23.14
N GLY A 4 -15.04 2.41 24.44
CA GLY A 4 -15.55 3.31 25.49
C GLY A 4 -15.89 2.55 26.77
N SER A 5 -15.51 3.07 27.93
CA SER A 5 -15.81 2.49 29.25
C SER A 5 -17.16 2.95 29.82
N VAL A 6 -17.86 3.84 29.12
CA VAL A 6 -19.11 4.48 29.56
C VAL A 6 -20.22 4.09 28.59
N SER A 7 -21.31 3.53 29.12
CA SER A 7 -22.51 3.18 28.36
C SER A 7 -23.15 4.44 27.76
N GLY A 8 -23.05 4.61 26.43
CA GLY A 8 -23.71 5.67 25.67
C GLY A 8 -22.79 6.50 24.75
N GLU A 9 -21.47 6.48 24.97
CA GLU A 9 -20.48 7.20 24.16
C GLU A 9 -19.48 6.23 23.49
N SER A 10 -19.94 5.05 23.09
CA SER A 10 -19.05 4.10 22.43
C SER A 10 -18.75 4.55 21.00
N SER A 11 -17.47 4.84 20.73
CA SER A 11 -17.04 5.14 19.36
C SER A 11 -16.96 3.85 18.56
N THR A 12 -17.61 3.79 17.40
CA THR A 12 -17.44 2.69 16.46
C THR A 12 -16.02 2.71 15.91
N ILE A 13 -15.27 1.65 16.18
CA ILE A 13 -13.90 1.44 15.68
C ILE A 13 -13.86 0.26 14.72
N TYR A 14 -12.94 0.35 13.76
CA TYR A 14 -12.73 -0.66 12.73
C TYR A 14 -11.31 -1.21 12.82
N LEU A 15 -11.16 -2.50 12.48
CA LEU A 15 -9.85 -3.07 12.21
C LEU A 15 -9.39 -2.61 10.83
N ARG A 16 -8.14 -2.16 10.72
CA ARG A 16 -7.62 -1.62 9.47
C ARG A 16 -7.56 -2.70 8.38
N PRO A 17 -8.07 -2.43 7.17
CA PRO A 17 -8.02 -3.38 6.06
C PRO A 17 -6.68 -3.39 5.31
N GLU A 18 -5.82 -2.40 5.58
CA GLU A 18 -4.49 -2.21 5.00
C GLU A 18 -3.59 -1.42 5.98
N THR A 19 -2.30 -1.32 5.69
CA THR A 19 -1.34 -0.59 6.54
C THR A 19 -1.07 0.84 6.08
N ALA A 20 -1.37 1.16 4.81
CA ALA A 20 -1.10 2.43 4.14
C ALA A 20 -1.75 3.66 4.81
N GLN A 21 -2.99 3.55 5.31
CA GLN A 21 -3.69 4.71 5.90
C GLN A 21 -2.94 5.36 7.06
N GLY A 22 -2.27 4.55 7.89
CA GLY A 22 -1.46 5.06 9.00
C GLY A 22 -0.27 5.91 8.53
N ILE A 23 0.27 5.61 7.35
CA ILE A 23 1.37 6.36 6.74
C ILE A 23 0.91 7.74 6.30
N PHE A 24 -0.24 7.84 5.62
CA PHE A 24 -0.77 9.13 5.14
C PHE A 24 -1.13 10.06 6.30
N VAL A 25 -1.77 9.55 7.35
CA VAL A 25 -2.10 10.32 8.56
C VAL A 25 -0.84 10.89 9.22
N ASN A 26 0.27 10.15 9.17
CA ASN A 26 1.54 10.55 9.80
C ASN A 26 2.53 11.24 8.84
N PHE A 27 2.14 11.54 7.60
CA PHE A 27 3.01 12.12 6.59
C PHE A 27 3.77 13.34 7.11
N LEU A 28 3.06 14.34 7.65
CA LEU A 28 3.69 15.57 8.19
C LEU A 28 4.53 15.30 9.44
N ASN A 29 4.11 14.37 10.30
CA ASN A 29 4.84 14.05 11.52
C ASN A 29 6.21 13.48 11.18
N VAL A 30 6.26 12.53 10.24
CA VAL A 30 7.51 11.93 9.77
C VAL A 30 8.34 12.94 8.98
N GLN A 31 7.72 13.67 8.05
CA GLN A 31 8.41 14.64 7.22
C GLN A 31 9.11 15.72 8.04
N LYS A 32 8.43 16.26 9.07
CA LYS A 32 8.99 17.30 9.95
C LYS A 32 10.05 16.77 10.90
N SER A 33 9.76 15.65 11.59
CA SER A 33 10.69 15.11 12.59
C SER A 33 11.98 14.59 11.98
N ALA A 34 11.90 13.90 10.84
CA ALA A 34 13.06 13.38 10.11
C ALA A 34 13.64 14.38 9.09
N ARG A 35 13.05 15.58 8.97
CA ARG A 35 13.47 16.64 8.02
C ARG A 35 13.58 16.14 6.58
N MET A 36 12.66 15.28 6.17
CA MET A 36 12.68 14.66 4.85
C MET A 36 12.33 15.67 3.76
N LYS A 37 13.01 15.56 2.61
CA LYS A 37 12.69 16.27 1.37
C LYS A 37 12.25 15.25 0.32
N LEU A 38 11.39 15.66 -0.60
CA LEU A 38 11.02 14.80 -1.73
C LEU A 38 12.25 14.52 -2.62
N PRO A 39 12.40 13.29 -3.14
CA PRO A 39 11.52 12.14 -2.90
C PRO A 39 11.91 11.35 -1.64
N PHE A 40 10.92 10.83 -0.91
CA PHE A 40 11.16 9.98 0.26
C PHE A 40 10.04 8.97 0.46
N GLY A 41 10.31 7.88 1.17
CA GLY A 41 9.33 6.84 1.47
C GLY A 41 9.14 6.63 2.97
N ILE A 42 7.95 6.15 3.32
CA ILE A 42 7.64 5.61 4.64
C ILE A 42 7.20 4.17 4.43
N ALA A 43 7.90 3.23 5.06
CA ALA A 43 7.59 1.82 5.01
C ALA A 43 6.99 1.36 6.34
N GLN A 44 6.04 0.44 6.28
CA GLN A 44 5.41 -0.15 7.45
C GLN A 44 5.17 -1.64 7.22
N THR A 45 5.42 -2.43 8.26
CA THR A 45 4.99 -3.83 8.33
C THR A 45 3.96 -3.98 9.44
N GLY A 46 2.91 -4.75 9.19
CA GLY A 46 2.00 -5.12 10.26
C GLY A 46 0.73 -5.80 9.78
N LYS A 47 -0.13 -6.13 10.75
CA LYS A 47 -1.38 -6.85 10.51
C LYS A 47 -2.43 -6.00 9.80
N ALA A 48 -3.17 -6.63 8.90
CA ALA A 48 -4.35 -6.12 8.23
C ALA A 48 -5.47 -7.17 8.29
N PHE A 49 -6.72 -6.68 8.27
CA PHE A 49 -7.90 -7.51 8.47
C PHE A 49 -8.90 -7.32 7.35
N ARG A 50 -9.24 -8.39 6.64
CA ARG A 50 -10.26 -8.37 5.57
C ARG A 50 -11.44 -9.23 5.98
N ASN A 51 -12.65 -8.68 5.86
CA ASN A 51 -13.88 -9.42 6.17
C ASN A 51 -14.25 -10.37 5.02
N GLU A 52 -13.39 -11.35 4.75
CA GLU A 52 -13.56 -12.32 3.67
C GLU A 52 -14.74 -13.26 3.99
N ILE A 53 -15.72 -13.30 3.09
CA ILE A 53 -16.94 -14.12 3.24
C ILE A 53 -16.59 -15.62 3.21
N VAL A 54 -15.67 -16.01 2.31
CA VAL A 54 -15.25 -17.41 2.12
C VAL A 54 -13.73 -17.51 2.19
N ALA A 55 -13.21 -17.89 3.37
CA ALA A 55 -11.79 -18.19 3.54
C ALA A 55 -11.49 -19.61 3.00
N ARG A 56 -10.95 -19.69 1.79
CA ARG A 56 -10.53 -20.94 1.12
C ARG A 56 -9.16 -20.72 0.47
N GLN A 57 -8.47 -21.80 0.11
CA GLN A 57 -7.13 -21.75 -0.52
C GLN A 57 -6.02 -21.29 0.45
N PHE A 58 -5.96 -21.89 1.64
CA PHE A 58 -4.87 -21.73 2.61
C PHE A 58 -4.48 -20.26 2.86
N ILE A 59 -3.22 -19.87 2.64
CA ILE A 59 -2.72 -18.52 2.89
C ILE A 59 -3.24 -17.44 1.91
N PHE A 60 -3.92 -17.82 0.82
CA PHE A 60 -4.32 -16.85 -0.22
C PHE A 60 -5.60 -16.09 0.11
N ARG A 61 -6.45 -16.61 1.00
CA ARG A 61 -7.63 -15.90 1.49
C ARG A 61 -7.77 -16.05 2.99
N MET A 62 -7.10 -15.17 3.70
CA MET A 62 -7.15 -15.08 5.15
C MET A 62 -7.90 -13.82 5.59
N ARG A 63 -8.52 -13.88 6.77
CA ARG A 63 -9.16 -12.72 7.41
C ARG A 63 -8.18 -11.83 8.16
N GLU A 64 -7.04 -12.39 8.55
CA GLU A 64 -5.91 -11.70 9.19
C GLU A 64 -4.63 -12.13 8.48
N PHE A 65 -3.79 -11.16 8.12
CA PHE A 65 -2.49 -11.40 7.50
C PHE A 65 -1.58 -10.20 7.75
N GLU A 66 -0.28 -10.37 7.52
CA GLU A 66 0.69 -9.29 7.62
C GLU A 66 1.03 -8.76 6.22
N GLN A 67 1.19 -7.45 6.12
CA GLN A 67 1.61 -6.78 4.91
C GLN A 67 2.89 -6.01 5.17
N MET A 68 3.71 -5.90 4.12
CA MET A 68 4.82 -4.97 4.04
C MET A 68 4.45 -3.95 2.97
N GLU A 69 4.17 -2.71 3.37
CA GLU A 69 3.78 -1.66 2.44
C GLU A 69 4.73 -0.47 2.57
N MET A 70 4.91 0.25 1.47
CA MET A 70 5.67 1.49 1.45
C MET A 70 4.92 2.51 0.61
N GLN A 71 4.75 3.71 1.17
CA GLN A 71 4.30 4.86 0.40
C GLN A 71 5.50 5.72 0.08
N TYR A 72 5.77 5.90 -1.22
CA TYR A 72 6.89 6.67 -1.72
C TYR A 72 6.40 7.99 -2.31
N PHE A 73 6.69 9.08 -1.62
CA PHE A 73 6.26 10.43 -1.96
C PHE A 73 7.25 11.05 -2.94
N VAL A 74 6.75 11.57 -4.05
CA VAL A 74 7.52 12.13 -5.15
C VAL A 74 6.92 13.46 -5.59
N LYS A 75 7.67 14.21 -6.42
CA LYS A 75 7.15 15.44 -7.00
C LYS A 75 6.17 15.12 -8.14
N PRO A 76 5.04 15.86 -8.27
CA PRO A 76 4.17 15.73 -9.44
C PRO A 76 4.95 15.88 -10.75
N GLY A 77 4.63 15.06 -11.74
CA GLY A 77 5.33 14.95 -13.03
C GLY A 77 6.52 13.98 -13.02
N THR A 78 6.94 13.45 -11.86
CA THR A 78 8.03 12.46 -11.75
C THR A 78 7.55 11.06 -11.37
N GLU A 79 6.25 10.89 -11.13
CA GLU A 79 5.67 9.65 -10.62
C GLU A 79 5.92 8.44 -11.54
N MET A 80 5.89 8.63 -12.86
CA MET A 80 6.10 7.54 -13.81
C MET A 80 7.55 7.05 -13.86
N GLU A 81 8.51 7.95 -13.67
CA GLU A 81 9.93 7.60 -13.55
C GLU A 81 10.16 6.75 -12.29
N TRP A 82 9.63 7.20 -11.15
CA TRP A 82 9.74 6.48 -9.89
C TRP A 82 8.97 5.16 -9.89
N TYR A 83 7.81 5.11 -10.55
CA TYR A 83 7.04 3.89 -10.74
C TYR A 83 7.86 2.81 -11.46
N ALA A 84 8.47 3.15 -12.60
CA ALA A 84 9.32 2.23 -13.35
C ALA A 84 10.51 1.74 -12.50
N ARG A 85 11.18 2.68 -11.80
CA ARG A 85 12.31 2.37 -10.94
C ARG A 85 11.95 1.42 -9.78
N TRP A 86 10.80 1.63 -9.14
CA TRP A 86 10.34 0.76 -8.06
C TRP A 86 9.89 -0.60 -8.59
N LYS A 87 9.22 -0.65 -9.74
CA LYS A 87 8.83 -1.90 -10.41
C LYS A 87 10.04 -2.81 -10.65
N GLU A 88 11.12 -2.28 -11.22
CA GLU A 88 12.36 -3.01 -11.44
C GLU A 88 13.04 -3.41 -10.13
N LYS A 89 13.15 -2.48 -9.18
CA LYS A 89 13.81 -2.72 -7.88
C LYS A 89 13.12 -3.82 -7.07
N ARG A 90 11.79 -3.87 -7.08
CA ARG A 90 11.02 -4.89 -6.36
C ARG A 90 11.13 -6.26 -7.03
N MET A 91 11.07 -6.32 -8.35
CA MET A 91 11.34 -7.57 -9.09
C MET A 91 12.77 -8.09 -8.85
N ALA A 92 13.77 -7.21 -8.84
CA ALA A 92 15.14 -7.58 -8.51
C ALA A 92 15.26 -8.14 -7.08
N TRP A 93 14.56 -7.55 -6.11
CA TRP A 93 14.51 -8.06 -4.74
C TRP A 93 13.90 -9.47 -4.68
N HIS A 94 12.78 -9.72 -5.36
CA HIS A 94 12.16 -11.05 -5.41
C HIS A 94 13.08 -12.09 -6.03
N ARG A 95 13.75 -11.76 -7.15
CA ARG A 95 14.72 -12.66 -7.81
C ARG A 95 15.92 -12.97 -6.90
N ALA A 96 16.32 -12.04 -6.04
CA ALA A 96 17.41 -12.25 -5.09
C ALA A 96 17.06 -13.21 -3.94
N LEU A 97 15.79 -13.59 -3.77
CA LEU A 97 15.35 -14.54 -2.73
C LEU A 97 15.70 -16.01 -3.04
N GLY A 98 16.24 -16.29 -4.24
CA GLY A 98 16.72 -17.63 -4.61
C GLY A 98 15.65 -18.57 -5.19
N LEU A 99 14.47 -18.05 -5.52
CA LEU A 99 13.43 -18.78 -6.26
C LEU A 99 13.66 -18.66 -7.79
N PRO A 100 13.16 -19.61 -8.60
CA PRO A 100 13.36 -19.59 -10.04
C PRO A 100 12.82 -18.30 -10.67
N THR A 101 13.63 -17.66 -11.51
CA THR A 101 13.33 -16.33 -12.06
C THR A 101 12.15 -16.38 -13.04
N GLU A 102 11.98 -17.49 -13.74
CA GLU A 102 10.88 -17.79 -14.66
C GLU A 102 9.53 -17.92 -13.96
N SER A 103 9.53 -18.18 -12.65
CA SER A 103 8.31 -18.24 -11.86
C SER A 103 7.73 -16.87 -11.56
N TYR A 104 8.45 -15.78 -11.86
CA TYR A 104 7.98 -14.41 -11.69
C TYR A 104 7.58 -13.76 -13.00
N ARG A 105 6.52 -12.96 -12.98
CA ARG A 105 6.15 -12.08 -14.09
C ARG A 105 5.54 -10.78 -13.61
N PHE A 106 5.59 -9.77 -14.46
CA PHE A 106 4.75 -8.58 -14.30
C PHE A 106 3.40 -8.81 -14.94
N HIS A 107 2.35 -8.33 -14.27
CA HIS A 107 1.00 -8.24 -14.79
C HIS A 107 0.55 -6.77 -14.68
N ASP A 108 0.59 -6.03 -15.80
CA ASP A 108 0.11 -4.66 -15.83
C ASP A 108 -1.42 -4.60 -15.85
N HIS A 109 -2.01 -3.77 -14.99
CA HIS A 109 -3.46 -3.65 -14.88
C HIS A 109 -4.04 -2.89 -16.06
N ILE A 110 -4.94 -3.52 -16.81
CA ILE A 110 -5.67 -2.85 -17.91
C ILE A 110 -6.74 -1.91 -17.36
N LYS A 111 -7.42 -2.31 -16.29
CA LYS A 111 -8.46 -1.52 -15.62
C LYS A 111 -7.88 -0.95 -14.34
N LEU A 112 -7.45 0.31 -14.41
CA LEU A 112 -6.93 1.04 -13.26
C LEU A 112 -8.06 1.49 -12.34
N ALA A 113 -7.77 1.55 -11.04
CA ALA A 113 -8.62 2.28 -10.11
C ALA A 113 -8.64 3.76 -10.49
N HIS A 114 -9.75 4.47 -10.21
CA HIS A 114 -9.94 5.87 -10.60
C HIS A 114 -8.87 6.84 -10.07
N TYR A 115 -8.12 6.46 -9.04
CA TYR A 115 -7.04 7.23 -8.43
C TYR A 115 -5.64 6.84 -8.91
N ALA A 116 -5.50 5.81 -9.75
CA ALA A 116 -4.21 5.31 -10.20
C ALA A 116 -3.98 5.63 -11.68
N ASN A 117 -2.79 6.13 -12.01
CA ASN A 117 -2.38 6.35 -13.41
C ASN A 117 -1.50 5.20 -13.96
N ALA A 118 -0.99 4.34 -13.08
CA ALA A 118 -0.36 3.07 -13.45
C ALA A 118 -0.44 2.08 -12.27
N ALA A 119 -0.58 0.80 -12.58
CA ALA A 119 -0.55 -0.27 -11.60
C ALA A 119 -0.05 -1.56 -12.25
N CYS A 120 0.78 -2.30 -11.52
CA CYS A 120 1.20 -3.63 -11.91
C CYS A 120 1.36 -4.53 -10.70
N ASP A 121 1.11 -5.81 -10.92
CA ASP A 121 1.42 -6.85 -9.94
C ASP A 121 2.68 -7.59 -10.34
N ILE A 122 3.49 -7.91 -9.34
CA ILE A 122 4.46 -9.01 -9.43
C ILE A 122 3.68 -10.27 -9.07
N GLU A 123 3.52 -11.15 -10.05
CA GLU A 123 2.88 -12.45 -9.85
C GLU A 123 3.93 -13.56 -9.76
N PHE A 124 3.60 -14.60 -8.99
CA PHE A 124 4.40 -15.82 -8.87
C PHE A 124 3.62 -17.06 -9.27
N GLN A 125 4.31 -18.01 -9.89
CA GLN A 125 3.75 -19.29 -10.32
C GLN A 125 3.59 -20.26 -9.14
N PHE A 126 2.40 -20.30 -8.56
CA PHE A 126 2.04 -21.29 -7.55
C PHE A 126 1.46 -22.57 -8.20
N PRO A 127 1.28 -23.67 -7.44
CA PRO A 127 0.65 -24.89 -7.97
C PRO A 127 -0.75 -24.69 -8.58
N MET A 128 -1.48 -23.65 -8.15
CA MET A 128 -2.78 -23.28 -8.72
C MET A 128 -2.70 -22.17 -9.79
N GLY A 129 -1.51 -21.93 -10.35
CA GLY A 129 -1.24 -20.91 -11.36
C GLY A 129 -0.67 -19.61 -10.80
N PHE A 130 -0.52 -18.62 -11.68
CA PHE A 130 -0.01 -17.31 -11.29
C PHE A 130 -0.96 -16.59 -10.32
N LYS A 131 -0.40 -16.08 -9.22
CA LYS A 131 -1.09 -15.23 -8.25
C LYS A 131 -0.21 -14.05 -7.86
N GLU A 132 -0.86 -12.96 -7.47
CA GLU A 132 -0.24 -11.75 -6.95
C GLU A 132 0.61 -12.05 -5.71
N LEU A 133 1.83 -11.52 -5.69
CA LEU A 133 2.69 -11.42 -4.52
C LEU A 133 2.79 -9.98 -3.99
N GLU A 134 2.89 -9.01 -4.90
CA GLU A 134 3.09 -7.61 -4.58
C GLU A 134 2.51 -6.71 -5.66
N GLY A 135 1.67 -5.75 -5.27
CA GLY A 135 1.19 -4.67 -6.14
C GLY A 135 2.07 -3.42 -6.04
N ILE A 136 2.42 -2.85 -7.17
CA ILE A 136 3.11 -1.55 -7.29
C ILE A 136 2.17 -0.60 -8.03
N HIS A 137 1.68 0.43 -7.34
CA HIS A 137 0.69 1.36 -7.88
C HIS A 137 1.22 2.80 -7.82
N SER A 138 1.04 3.55 -8.91
CA SER A 138 1.19 5.00 -8.93
C SER A 138 -0.18 5.64 -8.71
N ARG A 139 -0.39 6.19 -7.50
CA ARG A 139 -1.69 6.66 -6.98
C ARG A 139 -1.88 8.19 -7.05
N THR A 140 -0.98 8.90 -7.75
CA THR A 140 -1.01 10.37 -7.88
C THR A 140 -1.03 11.07 -6.50
N ASP A 141 -1.88 12.10 -6.31
CA ASP A 141 -2.02 12.85 -5.06
C ASP A 141 -3.31 12.51 -4.28
N PHE A 142 -4.12 11.58 -4.78
CA PHE A 142 -5.45 11.25 -4.28
C PHE A 142 -5.51 10.99 -2.76
N ASP A 143 -4.58 10.20 -2.23
CA ASP A 143 -4.58 9.82 -0.81
C ASP A 143 -4.31 11.03 0.11
N LEU A 144 -3.27 11.82 -0.18
CA LEU A 144 -2.96 13.02 0.60
C LEU A 144 -4.03 14.10 0.42
N ALA A 145 -4.57 14.27 -0.79
CA ALA A 145 -5.63 15.24 -1.07
C ALA A 145 -6.92 14.94 -0.27
N ASN A 146 -7.31 13.67 -0.18
CA ASN A 146 -8.46 13.27 0.63
C ASN A 146 -8.20 13.50 2.12
N HIS A 147 -7.04 13.10 2.65
CA HIS A 147 -6.70 13.34 4.05
C HIS A 147 -6.65 14.84 4.38
N GLU A 148 -6.13 15.67 3.48
CA GLU A 148 -6.15 17.14 3.62
C GLU A 148 -7.57 17.69 3.67
N ARG A 149 -8.43 17.25 2.73
CA ARG A 149 -9.83 17.69 2.65
C ARG A 149 -10.62 17.38 3.91
N TYR A 150 -10.49 16.17 4.45
CA TYR A 150 -11.30 15.74 5.61
C TYR A 150 -10.70 16.13 6.96
N SER A 151 -9.38 16.33 7.05
CA SER A 151 -8.73 16.76 8.31
C SER A 151 -8.68 18.28 8.48
N GLY A 152 -8.87 19.06 7.41
CA GLY A 152 -8.69 20.51 7.41
C GLY A 152 -7.24 20.97 7.59
N LYS A 153 -6.27 20.04 7.56
CA LYS A 153 -4.83 20.33 7.65
C LYS A 153 -4.22 20.23 6.27
N LYS A 154 -3.47 21.27 5.86
CA LYS A 154 -2.69 21.23 4.62
C LYS A 154 -1.63 20.13 4.69
N LEU A 155 -1.70 19.15 3.80
CA LEU A 155 -0.72 18.07 3.64
C LEU A 155 0.15 18.29 2.40
N GLN A 156 0.24 19.53 1.94
CA GLN A 156 1.00 19.93 0.76
C GLN A 156 2.50 20.04 1.07
N PHE A 157 3.31 19.72 0.06
CA PHE A 157 4.74 19.96 0.03
C PHE A 157 5.01 21.14 -0.94
N PHE A 158 5.76 22.15 -0.48
CA PHE A 158 6.23 23.29 -1.29
C PHE A 158 7.66 23.06 -1.77
#